data_AF-A0A949UP31-F1
#
_entry.id   AF-A0A949UP31-F1
#
_cell.length_a   1.000
_cell.length_b   1.000
_cell.length_c   1.000
_cell.angle_alpha   90.00
_cell.angle_beta   90.00
_cell.angle_gamma   90.00
#
_symmetry.space_group_name_H-M   'P 1'
#
loop_
_entity.id
_entity.type
_entity.pdbx_description
1 polymer ?
#
loop_
_entity_poly.entity_id
_entity_poly.type
_entity_poly.pdbx_seq_one_letter_code
_entity_poly.pdbx_strand_id
1 'polypeptide(L)'
;MYFIDVLLPIPLQQAFTYHVTEEQVSLLDIGMRVAIPFGKTKIYTGLVIKIHKDDPPAYETKSIDQILDNAPIVNLFQLKHWQWIASYYMCSMGEVMRAALPNAFLLESETIISLVSKEERNETKLSDDEFLVYEALLHQSSIHINDIRSILDRKNVVVVIQKLLEKGIIEVQEEVYEKYTPKLKRYIQLSVEYTSEEKLKELLETLTRAPKQRQVLMTLFMLSAQDKKPVESLFLQRKSEVTASVLKSLINKGILEEYFIQKDRIEYDGGDNSEIKALSNDQEVALNEIKDSFQKKDITLLHGVTSSGKTEVYVQLIKELISERKQVLYMLPEIALTTQLISRLQQYFGEKISVYHSKYSVNERVEVWKNVLENKPKAQIIIGARSSLFLPFSNLGLIIVDEEHETTFKQYNPAPRYHARDSAIVLAKLHETKILMGSATPSLESYFNAKEGKYGLVNLKKRFGNVLMPAIELVDIKEKHRKKQMKGHFSDRLIEEIKEALENNEQVILFQNRRGYSPVVECTTCGVSPQCPNCDVSLTYHQYKNQLRCHYCGHHMAM
;
A
#
# COMPACT_ATOMS: atom_id res chain seq x y z
N MET A 1 4.85 34.06 -22.22
CA MET A 1 5.31 33.43 -20.97
C MET A 1 4.54 32.12 -20.82
N TYR A 2 5.20 31.05 -20.37
CA TYR A 2 4.52 29.78 -20.12
C TYR A 2 4.31 29.61 -18.62
N PHE A 3 3.21 28.94 -18.27
CA PHE A 3 2.84 28.66 -16.89
C PHE A 3 2.48 27.19 -16.72
N ILE A 4 2.67 26.72 -15.50
CA ILE A 4 2.21 25.40 -15.07
C ILE A 4 1.35 25.54 -13.82
N ASP A 5 0.29 24.74 -13.73
CA ASP A 5 -0.46 24.56 -12.49
C ASP A 5 0.07 23.32 -11.78
N VAL A 6 0.43 23.50 -10.51
CA VAL A 6 1.09 22.50 -9.69
C VAL A 6 0.23 22.14 -8.50
N LEU A 7 -0.08 20.86 -8.38
CA LEU A 7 -0.74 20.29 -7.21
C LEU A 7 0.29 20.04 -6.11
N LEU A 8 0.02 20.57 -4.92
CA LEU A 8 0.86 20.37 -3.74
C LEU A 8 0.22 19.35 -2.79
N PRO A 9 1.01 18.54 -2.06
CA PRO A 9 0.51 17.54 -1.13
C PRO A 9 0.03 18.17 0.18
N ILE A 10 -0.78 19.24 0.13
CA ILE A 10 -1.26 20.03 1.27
C ILE A 10 -2.78 20.17 1.22
N PRO A 11 -3.46 20.44 2.36
CA PRO A 11 -4.93 20.50 2.42
C PRO A 11 -5.50 21.81 1.87
N LEU A 12 -5.14 22.17 0.63
CA LEU A 12 -5.62 23.36 -0.07
C LEU A 12 -6.35 22.95 -1.36
N GLN A 13 -7.50 23.57 -1.61
CA GLN A 13 -8.42 23.19 -2.69
C GLN A 13 -7.94 23.59 -4.09
N GLN A 14 -6.90 24.43 -4.19
CA GLN A 14 -6.41 24.98 -5.45
C GLN A 14 -5.01 24.46 -5.79
N ALA A 15 -4.75 24.30 -7.08
CA ALA A 15 -3.39 24.22 -7.60
C ALA A 15 -2.76 25.61 -7.61
N PHE A 16 -1.43 25.64 -7.66
CA PHE A 16 -0.64 26.87 -7.65
C PHE A 16 0.07 27.05 -8.97
N THR A 17 0.05 28.26 -9.50
CA THR A 17 0.59 28.58 -10.82
C THR A 17 2.02 29.10 -10.69
N TYR A 18 2.93 28.50 -11.46
CA TYR A 18 4.34 28.87 -11.53
C TYR A 18 4.70 29.21 -12.97
N HIS A 19 5.61 30.16 -13.17
CA HIS A 19 6.12 30.44 -14.51
C HIS A 19 7.32 29.56 -14.84
N VAL A 20 7.44 29.19 -16.12
CA VAL A 20 8.51 28.32 -16.64
C VAL A 20 9.07 28.87 -17.94
N THR A 21 10.32 28.54 -18.22
CA THR A 21 10.98 28.89 -19.49
C THR A 21 10.50 27.98 -20.62
N GLU A 22 10.68 28.40 -21.88
CA GLU A 22 10.31 27.58 -23.04
C GLU A 22 11.12 26.27 -23.12
N GLU A 23 12.38 26.29 -22.68
CA GLU A 23 13.21 25.09 -22.56
C GLU A 23 12.64 24.11 -21.53
N GLN A 24 12.22 24.59 -20.36
CA GLN A 24 11.60 23.75 -19.33
C GLN A 24 10.29 23.12 -19.82
N VAL A 25 9.48 23.86 -20.58
CA VAL A 25 8.23 23.35 -21.16
C VAL A 25 8.49 22.16 -22.09
N SER A 26 9.59 22.15 -22.84
CA SER A 26 9.93 21.03 -23.72
C SER A 26 10.27 19.73 -22.98
N LEU A 27 10.58 19.82 -21.68
CA LEU A 27 10.93 18.70 -20.81
C LEU A 27 9.78 18.31 -19.85
N LEU A 28 8.70 19.09 -19.82
CA LEU A 28 7.60 18.92 -18.86
C LEU A 28 6.40 18.26 -19.51
N ASP A 29 5.86 17.27 -18.81
CA ASP A 29 4.56 16.67 -19.08
C ASP A 29 3.67 16.70 -17.84
N ILE A 30 2.36 16.63 -18.06
CA ILE A 30 1.37 16.45 -16.99
C ILE A 30 1.67 15.14 -16.25
N GLY A 31 1.69 15.20 -14.92
CA GLY A 31 1.98 14.05 -14.05
C GLY A 31 3.46 13.88 -13.70
N MET A 32 4.33 14.79 -14.12
CA MET A 32 5.70 14.91 -13.62
C MET A 32 5.77 15.70 -12.32
N ARG A 33 6.75 15.39 -11.48
CA ARG A 33 7.04 16.14 -10.26
C ARG A 33 8.02 17.27 -10.51
N VAL A 34 7.80 18.36 -9.79
CA VAL A 34 8.67 19.54 -9.77
C VAL A 34 8.95 19.94 -8.33
N ALA A 35 10.18 20.33 -8.04
CA ALA A 35 10.52 21.03 -6.80
C ALA A 35 10.15 22.50 -6.95
N ILE A 36 9.33 23.00 -6.03
CA ILE A 36 8.81 24.36 -6.08
C ILE A 36 8.95 25.08 -4.74
N PRO A 37 9.25 26.38 -4.76
CA PRO A 37 9.24 27.20 -3.57
C PRO A 37 7.79 27.50 -3.17
N PHE A 38 7.46 27.28 -1.90
CA PHE A 38 6.14 27.58 -1.35
C PHE A 38 6.27 28.33 -0.02
N GLY A 39 5.79 29.57 0.01
CA GLY A 39 6.05 30.49 1.12
C GLY A 39 7.45 31.11 1.04
N LYS A 40 8.07 31.41 2.20
CA LYS A 40 9.37 32.11 2.26
C LYS A 40 10.58 31.19 2.14
N THR A 41 10.52 30.00 2.75
CA THR A 41 11.70 29.13 2.95
C THR A 41 11.49 27.67 2.57
N LYS A 42 10.26 27.24 2.31
CA LYS A 42 9.97 25.81 2.09
C LYS A 42 10.04 25.45 0.63
N ILE A 43 10.58 24.27 0.36
CA ILE A 43 10.54 23.61 -0.93
C ILE A 43 9.64 22.39 -0.80
N TYR A 44 8.66 22.29 -1.71
CA TYR A 44 7.77 21.14 -1.80
C TYR A 44 7.95 20.45 -3.14
N THR A 45 7.75 19.14 -3.14
CA THR A 45 7.43 18.42 -4.36
C THR A 45 5.98 18.68 -4.73
N GLY A 46 5.79 19.33 -5.87
CA GLY A 46 4.51 19.45 -6.52
C GLY A 46 4.38 18.53 -7.73
N LEU A 47 3.15 18.29 -8.17
CA LEU A 47 2.81 17.51 -9.35
C LEU A 47 2.20 18.42 -10.42
N VAL A 48 2.76 18.43 -11.63
CA VAL A 48 2.24 19.24 -12.73
C VAL A 48 0.90 18.68 -13.20
N ILE A 49 -0.16 19.50 -13.20
CA ILE A 49 -1.51 19.09 -13.63
C ILE A 49 -1.98 19.82 -14.90
N LYS A 50 -1.37 20.95 -15.24
CA LYS A 50 -1.67 21.74 -16.45
C LYS A 50 -0.42 22.49 -16.90
N ILE A 51 -0.27 22.65 -18.22
CA ILE A 51 0.74 23.52 -18.86
C ILE A 51 -0.03 24.45 -19.80
N HIS A 52 0.17 25.77 -19.72
CA HIS A 52 -0.63 26.75 -20.46
C HIS A 52 0.10 28.07 -20.73
N LYS A 53 -0.56 28.93 -21.53
CA LYS A 53 -0.17 30.32 -21.83
C LYS A 53 -1.22 31.36 -21.41
N ASP A 54 -2.23 30.93 -20.64
CA ASP A 54 -3.30 31.80 -20.14
C ASP A 54 -2.74 33.01 -19.36
N ASP A 55 -3.56 34.05 -19.19
CA ASP A 55 -3.18 35.26 -18.46
C ASP A 55 -2.67 34.91 -17.04
N PRO A 56 -1.63 35.62 -16.55
CA PRO A 56 -1.08 35.35 -15.24
C PRO A 56 -2.15 35.52 -14.15
N PRO A 57 -2.08 34.72 -13.07
CA PRO A 57 -3.01 34.88 -11.96
C PRO A 57 -2.86 36.26 -11.31
N ALA A 58 -3.83 36.63 -10.48
CA ALA A 58 -3.85 37.91 -9.77
C ALA A 58 -2.70 38.11 -8.75
N TYR A 59 -1.80 37.12 -8.61
CA TYR A 59 -0.63 37.15 -7.72
C TYR A 59 0.67 36.96 -8.51
N GLU A 60 1.78 37.43 -7.94
CA GLU A 60 3.11 37.27 -8.53
C GLU A 60 3.54 35.79 -8.53
N THR A 61 3.73 35.24 -9.72
CA THR A 61 4.17 33.84 -9.90
C THR A 61 5.67 33.69 -9.66
N LYS A 62 6.07 32.63 -8.97
CA LYS A 62 7.49 32.22 -8.83
C LYS A 62 7.90 31.26 -9.95
N SER A 63 9.20 31.09 -10.16
CA SER A 63 9.75 30.03 -11.00
C SER A 63 9.78 28.70 -10.24
N ILE A 64 9.82 27.58 -10.96
CA ILE A 64 10.16 26.28 -10.37
C ILE A 64 11.65 26.19 -10.05
N ASP A 65 12.03 25.38 -9.06
CA ASP A 65 13.45 25.16 -8.72
C ASP A 65 14.04 24.08 -9.63
N GLN A 66 13.37 22.93 -9.76
CA GLN A 66 13.88 21.78 -10.53
C GLN A 66 12.75 20.87 -11.03
N ILE A 67 12.95 20.27 -12.20
CA ILE A 67 12.14 19.13 -12.70
C ILE A 67 12.73 17.84 -12.13
N LEU A 68 11.92 17.04 -11.44
CA LEU A 68 12.39 15.87 -10.68
C LEU A 68 12.28 14.55 -11.44
N ASP A 69 11.56 14.53 -12.56
CA ASP A 69 11.28 13.33 -13.33
C ASP A 69 11.64 13.50 -14.81
N ASN A 70 12.05 12.41 -15.45
CA ASN A 70 12.27 12.35 -16.91
C ASN A 70 11.00 11.94 -17.68
N ALA A 71 9.98 11.45 -16.98
CA ALA A 71 8.70 10.99 -17.53
C ALA A 71 7.59 11.10 -16.47
N PRO A 72 6.31 11.20 -16.85
CA PRO A 72 5.22 11.27 -15.89
C PRO A 72 5.18 10.06 -14.96
N ILE A 73 5.12 10.29 -13.64
CA ILE A 73 4.96 9.24 -12.64
C ILE A 73 3.50 9.01 -12.24
N VAL A 74 2.62 9.96 -12.60
CA VAL A 74 1.17 9.90 -12.41
C VAL A 74 0.52 10.07 -13.76
N ASN A 75 -0.43 9.20 -14.10
CA ASN A 75 -1.11 9.27 -15.39
C ASN A 75 -2.45 10.04 -15.30
N LEU A 76 -3.05 10.33 -16.46
CA LEU A 76 -4.30 11.09 -16.54
C LEU A 76 -5.50 10.36 -15.91
N PHE A 77 -5.52 9.02 -15.92
CA PHE A 77 -6.59 8.25 -15.26
C PHE A 77 -6.54 8.43 -13.74
N GLN A 78 -5.35 8.41 -13.15
CA GLN A 78 -5.15 8.69 -11.73
C GLN A 78 -5.57 10.11 -11.37
N LEU A 79 -5.17 11.12 -12.16
CA LEU A 79 -5.57 12.51 -11.88
C LEU A 79 -7.10 12.68 -11.90
N LYS A 80 -7.79 12.09 -12.89
CA LYS A 80 -9.26 12.08 -12.95
C LYS A 80 -9.87 11.36 -11.75
N HIS A 81 -9.29 10.22 -11.36
CA HIS A 81 -9.76 9.47 -10.20
C HIS A 81 -9.56 10.23 -8.90
N TRP A 82 -8.42 10.87 -8.71
CA TRP A 82 -8.12 11.69 -7.54
C TRP A 82 -9.04 12.91 -7.46
N GLN A 83 -9.33 13.54 -8.60
CA GLN A 83 -10.29 14.64 -8.67
C GLN A 83 -11.69 14.19 -8.25
N TRP A 84 -12.14 13.00 -8.71
CA TRP A 84 -13.41 12.43 -8.27
C TRP A 84 -13.41 12.13 -6.77
N ILE A 85 -12.34 11.53 -6.23
CA ILE A 85 -12.22 11.25 -4.79
C ILE A 85 -12.28 12.56 -3.99
N ALA A 86 -11.51 13.58 -4.40
CA ALA A 86 -11.47 14.88 -3.74
C ALA A 86 -12.86 15.53 -3.71
N SER A 87 -13.54 15.56 -4.85
CA SER A 87 -14.88 16.13 -5.00
C SER A 87 -15.93 15.36 -4.19
N TYR A 88 -16.00 14.03 -4.34
CA TYR A 88 -17.03 13.21 -3.71
C TYR A 88 -16.87 13.11 -2.19
N TYR A 89 -15.64 12.99 -1.69
CA TYR A 89 -15.35 12.91 -0.26
C TYR A 89 -15.03 14.26 0.39
N MET A 90 -15.23 15.36 -0.34
CA MET A 90 -15.08 16.74 0.15
C MET A 90 -13.72 17.02 0.82
N CYS A 91 -12.66 16.64 0.13
CA CYS A 91 -11.28 16.91 0.54
C CYS A 91 -10.52 17.56 -0.62
N SER A 92 -9.27 17.96 -0.38
CA SER A 92 -8.43 18.54 -1.44
C SER A 92 -7.77 17.46 -2.29
N MET A 93 -7.48 17.77 -3.55
CA MET A 93 -6.62 16.90 -4.38
C MET A 93 -5.22 16.71 -3.76
N GLY A 94 -4.73 17.69 -2.99
CA GLY A 94 -3.45 17.58 -2.29
C GLY A 94 -3.46 16.53 -1.18
N GLU A 95 -4.56 16.40 -0.44
CA GLU A 95 -4.75 15.30 0.52
C GLU A 95 -4.85 13.94 -0.17
N VAL A 96 -5.49 13.87 -1.35
CA VAL A 96 -5.53 12.64 -2.15
C VAL A 96 -4.13 12.28 -2.66
N MET A 97 -3.38 13.25 -3.21
CA MET A 97 -1.99 13.07 -3.65
C MET A 97 -1.11 12.55 -2.52
N ARG A 98 -1.22 13.12 -1.32
CA ARG A 98 -0.46 12.68 -0.14
C ARG A 98 -0.82 11.25 0.29
N ALA A 99 -2.08 10.86 0.16
CA ALA A 99 -2.51 9.50 0.47
C ALA A 99 -2.13 8.48 -0.63
N ALA A 100 -2.03 8.94 -1.87
CA ALA A 100 -1.78 8.12 -3.05
C ALA A 100 -0.29 7.82 -3.27
N LEU A 101 0.55 8.86 -3.24
CA LEU A 101 1.97 8.74 -3.58
C LEU A 101 2.77 8.08 -2.44
N PRO A 102 3.71 7.17 -2.76
CA PRO A 102 4.74 6.76 -1.83
C PRO A 102 5.48 7.97 -1.26
N ASN A 103 5.76 7.98 0.05
CA ASN A 103 6.44 9.10 0.71
C ASN A 103 7.80 9.46 0.09
N ALA A 104 8.49 8.51 -0.55
CA ALA A 104 9.75 8.82 -1.23
C ALA A 104 9.58 9.68 -2.49
N PHE A 105 8.37 9.82 -3.02
CA PHE A 105 8.09 10.75 -4.10
C PHE A 105 7.80 12.17 -3.62
N LEU A 106 7.50 12.35 -2.33
CA LEU A 106 7.21 13.63 -1.71
C LEU A 106 8.48 14.16 -1.04
N LEU A 107 9.42 14.68 -1.84
CA LEU A 107 10.50 15.48 -1.27
C LEU A 107 9.86 16.73 -0.65
N GLU A 108 9.97 16.85 0.66
CA GLU A 108 9.62 18.04 1.40
C GLU A 108 10.88 18.47 2.12
N SER A 109 11.18 19.77 2.12
CA SER A 109 12.26 20.28 2.93
C SER A 109 11.97 19.94 4.39
N GLU A 110 12.93 19.26 5.02
CA GLU A 110 12.83 18.96 6.44
C GLU A 110 13.61 20.02 7.21
N THR A 111 12.96 20.53 8.24
CA THR A 111 13.60 21.45 9.19
C THR A 111 14.68 20.69 9.95
N ILE A 112 15.92 20.96 9.59
CA ILE A 112 17.10 20.52 10.31
C ILE A 112 17.65 21.67 11.14
N ILE A 113 18.26 21.32 12.26
CA ILE A 113 18.84 22.26 13.19
C ILE A 113 20.33 21.99 13.24
N SER A 114 21.14 23.02 13.10
CA SER A 114 22.61 22.97 13.18
C SER A 114 23.13 24.04 14.14
N LEU A 115 24.36 23.88 14.62
CA LEU A 115 25.03 24.93 15.39
C LEU A 115 25.51 26.04 14.46
N VAL A 116 25.31 27.29 14.87
CA VAL A 116 25.87 28.47 14.17
C VAL A 116 27.40 28.44 14.17
N SER A 117 27.99 27.89 15.25
CA SER A 117 29.44 27.73 15.41
C SER A 117 29.74 26.55 16.34
N LYS A 118 30.77 25.75 16.04
CA LYS A 118 31.24 24.65 16.90
C LYS A 118 32.16 25.10 18.06
N GLU A 119 32.33 26.40 18.25
CA GLU A 119 33.13 26.95 19.35
C GLU A 119 32.35 26.85 20.67
N GLU A 120 33.02 26.41 21.74
CA GLU A 120 32.43 26.27 23.08
C GLU A 120 31.87 27.61 23.58
N ARG A 121 30.55 27.71 23.68
CA ARG A 121 29.87 28.84 24.34
C ARG A 121 29.53 28.45 25.77
N ASN A 122 29.58 29.43 26.68
CA ASN A 122 29.27 29.26 28.11
C ASN A 122 27.98 28.46 28.34
N GLU A 123 28.14 27.22 28.83
CA GLU A 123 27.07 26.23 29.09
C GLU A 123 26.11 26.66 30.21
N THR A 124 26.53 27.62 31.04
CA THR A 124 25.87 28.04 32.29
C THR A 124 24.56 28.81 32.11
N LYS A 125 24.04 28.97 30.88
CA LYS A 125 22.76 29.66 30.59
C LYS A 125 21.73 28.78 29.86
N LEU A 126 22.01 27.50 29.66
CA LEU A 126 21.07 26.57 29.03
C LEU A 126 20.21 25.86 30.09
N SER A 127 18.94 25.65 29.81
CA SER A 127 18.12 24.71 30.59
C SER A 127 18.44 23.27 30.20
N ASP A 128 18.09 22.28 31.03
CA ASP A 128 18.34 20.85 30.77
C ASP A 128 17.87 20.40 29.37
N ASP A 129 16.65 20.77 28.96
CA ASP A 129 16.11 20.45 27.63
C ASP A 129 16.90 21.13 26.48
N GLU A 130 17.42 22.34 26.73
CA GLU A 130 18.23 23.08 25.75
C GLU A 130 19.64 22.49 25.64
N PHE A 131 20.19 22.02 26.77
CA PHE A 131 21.49 21.38 26.86
C PHE A 131 21.51 20.04 26.12
N LEU A 132 20.48 19.20 26.28
CA LEU A 132 20.38 17.92 25.55
C LEU A 132 20.40 18.09 24.03
N VAL A 133 19.72 19.12 23.52
CA VAL A 133 19.73 19.44 22.08
C VAL A 133 21.09 19.97 21.64
N TYR A 134 21.70 20.86 22.44
CA TYR A 134 23.03 21.38 22.16
C TYR A 134 24.12 20.29 22.16
N GLU A 135 24.11 19.39 23.15
CA GLU A 135 25.03 18.25 23.27
C GLU A 135 24.91 17.32 22.07
N ALA A 136 23.69 16.99 21.66
CA ALA A 136 23.47 16.17 20.47
C ALA A 136 24.07 16.83 19.21
N LEU A 137 23.93 18.14 19.07
CA LEU A 137 24.45 18.93 17.95
C LEU A 137 25.97 19.16 17.98
N LEU A 138 26.65 18.91 19.12
CA LEU A 138 28.11 18.87 19.17
C LEU A 138 28.63 17.58 18.51
N HIS A 139 27.90 16.48 18.68
CA HIS A 139 28.27 15.17 18.13
C HIS A 139 27.78 14.94 16.69
N GLN A 140 26.72 15.62 16.27
CA GLN A 140 26.14 15.54 14.92
C GLN A 140 26.13 16.90 14.25
N SER A 141 26.54 17.00 12.98
CA SER A 141 26.61 18.29 12.25
C SER A 141 25.25 19.00 12.11
N SER A 142 24.17 18.23 12.06
CA SER A 142 22.79 18.70 12.00
C SER A 142 21.86 17.59 12.52
N ILE A 143 20.69 17.96 13.04
CA ILE A 143 19.68 17.02 13.59
C ILE A 143 18.30 17.40 13.08
N HIS A 144 17.48 16.41 12.71
CA HIS A 144 16.09 16.65 12.33
C HIS A 144 15.23 17.03 13.55
N ILE A 145 14.24 17.89 13.33
CA ILE A 145 13.28 18.26 14.40
C ILE A 145 12.56 17.04 15.03
N ASN A 146 12.38 15.94 14.29
CA ASN A 146 11.79 14.71 14.83
C ASN A 146 12.75 13.94 15.74
N ASP A 147 14.04 13.94 15.46
CA ASP A 147 15.04 13.32 16.33
C ASP A 147 15.17 14.11 17.64
N ILE A 148 15.05 15.44 17.58
CA ILE A 148 14.96 16.29 18.78
C ILE A 148 13.73 15.96 19.63
N ARG A 149 12.59 15.64 19.01
CA ARG A 149 11.40 15.15 19.75
C ARG A 149 11.66 13.82 20.46
N SER A 150 12.43 12.93 19.83
CA SER A 150 12.83 11.65 20.41
C SER A 150 13.86 11.84 21.53
N ILE A 151 14.85 12.73 21.36
CA ILE A 151 15.86 13.07 22.38
C ILE A 151 15.19 13.63 23.63
N LEU A 152 14.20 14.51 23.45
CA LEU A 152 13.49 15.18 24.55
C LEU A 152 12.27 14.41 25.08
N ASP A 153 11.93 13.26 24.48
CA ASP A 153 10.71 12.48 24.75
C ASP A 153 9.43 13.33 24.82
N ARG A 154 9.30 14.31 23.91
CA ARG A 154 8.21 15.29 23.91
C ARG A 154 7.70 15.58 22.50
N LYS A 155 6.37 15.68 22.37
CA LYS A 155 5.73 16.03 21.08
C LYS A 155 5.92 17.51 20.69
N ASN A 156 6.03 18.41 21.66
CA ASN A 156 6.21 19.85 21.41
C ASN A 156 7.58 20.32 21.90
N VAL A 157 8.50 20.50 20.94
CA VAL A 157 9.89 20.94 21.18
C VAL A 157 10.14 22.36 20.65
N VAL A 158 9.11 23.00 20.08
CA VAL A 158 9.24 24.29 19.38
C VAL A 158 9.73 25.39 20.31
N VAL A 159 9.29 25.39 21.57
CA VAL A 159 9.70 26.39 22.58
C VAL A 159 11.20 26.28 22.90
N VAL A 160 11.74 25.07 22.96
CA VAL A 160 13.17 24.82 23.23
C VAL A 160 14.02 25.31 22.06
N ILE A 161 13.60 24.97 20.84
CA ILE A 161 14.24 25.40 19.60
C ILE A 161 14.20 26.92 19.47
N GLN A 162 13.06 27.56 19.76
CA GLN A 162 12.93 29.01 19.68
C GLN A 162 13.88 29.72 20.66
N LYS A 163 14.00 29.24 21.90
CA LYS A 163 14.94 29.82 22.87
C LYS A 163 16.40 29.65 22.46
N LEU A 164 16.78 28.49 21.91
CA LEU A 164 18.13 28.26 21.39
C LEU A 164 18.45 29.14 20.18
N LEU A 165 17.44 29.40 19.33
CA LEU A 165 17.54 30.30 18.18
C LEU A 165 17.65 31.77 18.62
N GLU A 166 16.85 32.21 19.59
CA GLU A 166 16.93 33.55 20.20
C GLU A 166 18.27 33.80 20.90
N LYS A 167 18.87 32.75 21.49
CA LYS A 167 20.24 32.78 22.04
C LYS A 167 21.32 32.73 20.95
N GLY A 168 20.95 32.58 19.67
CA GLY A 168 21.86 32.54 18.53
C GLY A 168 22.81 31.34 18.54
N ILE A 169 22.43 30.23 19.21
CA ILE A 169 23.24 29.02 19.37
C ILE A 169 23.03 28.09 18.18
N ILE A 170 21.78 27.97 17.75
CA ILE A 170 21.39 27.15 16.62
C ILE A 170 20.91 28.01 15.46
N GLU A 171 21.07 27.48 14.26
CA GLU A 171 20.39 27.95 13.07
C GLU A 171 19.41 26.86 12.60
N VAL A 172 18.34 27.30 11.93
CA VAL A 172 17.36 26.41 11.33
C VAL A 172 17.59 26.45 9.83
N GLN A 173 17.91 25.29 9.27
CA GLN A 173 18.08 25.10 7.84
C GLN A 173 17.02 24.12 7.33
N GLU A 174 16.74 24.20 6.04
CA GLU A 174 15.78 23.32 5.38
C GLU A 174 16.58 22.50 4.37
N GLU A 175 16.74 21.19 4.63
CA GLU A 175 17.43 20.27 3.71
C GLU A 175 16.43 19.34 3.02
N VAL A 176 16.69 19.09 1.73
CA VAL A 176 15.85 18.27 0.87
C VAL A 176 16.56 16.94 0.62
N TYR A 177 15.97 15.82 1.04
CA TYR A 177 16.57 14.49 0.90
C TYR A 177 15.77 13.59 -0.04
N GLU A 178 16.43 12.94 -0.99
CA GLU A 178 15.84 11.84 -1.75
C GLU A 178 15.74 10.58 -0.87
N LYS A 179 14.50 10.17 -0.56
CA LYS A 179 14.22 9.02 0.31
C LYS A 179 14.21 7.66 -0.41
N TYR A 180 14.44 7.63 -1.72
CA TYR A 180 14.51 6.41 -2.53
C TYR A 180 15.95 6.09 -2.93
N THR A 181 16.42 4.89 -2.58
CA THR A 181 17.68 4.35 -3.09
C THR A 181 17.43 3.04 -3.85
N PRO A 182 17.75 2.99 -5.16
CA PRO A 182 17.59 1.77 -5.93
C PRO A 182 18.54 0.69 -5.43
N LYS A 183 18.08 -0.56 -5.37
CA LYS A 183 18.95 -1.69 -5.04
C LYS A 183 19.75 -2.06 -6.29
N LEU A 184 21.03 -1.71 -6.27
CA LEU A 184 21.97 -2.07 -7.31
C LEU A 184 22.61 -3.42 -6.98
N LYS A 185 22.43 -4.41 -7.85
CA LYS A 185 23.18 -5.68 -7.78
C LYS A 185 24.39 -5.57 -8.70
N ARG A 186 25.55 -6.04 -8.21
CA ARG A 186 26.80 -6.02 -8.97
C ARG A 186 26.87 -7.24 -9.90
N TYR A 187 26.98 -6.98 -11.20
CA TYR A 187 27.16 -7.97 -12.25
C TYR A 187 28.56 -7.89 -12.84
N ILE A 188 28.99 -9.01 -13.41
CA ILE A 188 30.33 -9.17 -13.97
C ILE A 188 30.18 -9.66 -15.39
N GLN A 189 30.88 -9.02 -16.31
CA GLN A 189 31.03 -9.48 -17.69
C GLN A 189 32.50 -9.53 -18.07
N LEU A 190 32.79 -10.29 -19.13
CA LEU A 190 34.09 -10.26 -19.77
C LEU A 190 34.26 -8.92 -20.49
N SER A 191 35.43 -8.31 -20.42
CA SER A 191 35.67 -7.06 -21.15
C SER A 191 35.52 -7.26 -22.67
N VAL A 192 35.10 -6.20 -23.35
CA VAL A 192 34.90 -6.17 -24.81
C VAL A 192 36.18 -6.56 -25.56
N GLU A 193 37.35 -6.37 -24.96
CA GLU A 193 38.63 -6.75 -25.57
C GLU A 193 38.83 -8.27 -25.67
N TYR A 194 38.23 -9.06 -24.79
CA TYR A 194 38.43 -10.51 -24.70
C TYR A 194 37.23 -11.33 -25.18
N THR A 195 36.25 -10.70 -25.82
CA THR A 195 35.02 -11.38 -26.27
C THR A 195 35.21 -12.24 -27.53
N SER A 196 36.33 -12.10 -28.26
CA SER A 196 36.66 -12.96 -29.39
C SER A 196 37.32 -14.28 -28.94
N GLU A 197 37.03 -15.38 -29.64
CA GLU A 197 37.54 -16.72 -29.28
C GLU A 197 39.07 -16.78 -29.23
N GLU A 198 39.75 -16.08 -30.16
CA GLU A 198 41.21 -16.04 -30.25
C GLU A 198 41.85 -15.36 -29.03
N LYS A 199 41.33 -14.19 -28.64
CA LYS A 199 41.84 -13.44 -27.48
C LYS A 199 41.47 -14.08 -26.16
N LEU A 200 40.32 -14.75 -26.08
CA LEU A 200 39.94 -15.53 -24.90
C LEU A 200 40.87 -16.73 -24.71
N LYS A 201 41.27 -17.40 -25.80
CA LYS A 201 42.23 -18.51 -25.74
C LYS A 201 43.60 -18.03 -25.26
N GLU A 202 44.09 -16.92 -25.80
CA GLU A 202 45.36 -16.30 -25.37
C GLU A 202 45.30 -15.88 -23.88
N LEU A 203 44.17 -15.34 -23.43
CA LEU A 203 43.94 -14.99 -22.03
C LEU A 203 43.97 -16.24 -21.11
N LEU A 204 43.39 -17.36 -21.54
CA LEU A 204 43.41 -18.60 -20.76
C LEU A 204 44.82 -19.22 -20.67
N GLU A 205 45.63 -19.05 -21.71
CA GLU A 205 47.04 -19.50 -21.74
C GLU A 205 47.91 -18.64 -20.79
N THR A 206 47.71 -17.33 -20.77
CA THR A 206 48.44 -16.42 -19.85
C THR A 206 48.07 -16.63 -18.37
N LEU A 207 46.84 -17.09 -18.09
CA LEU A 207 46.35 -17.36 -16.73
C LEU A 207 46.68 -18.77 -16.20
N THR A 208 47.53 -19.54 -16.90
CA THR A 208 47.98 -20.87 -16.47
C THR A 208 48.63 -20.88 -15.07
N ARG A 209 49.34 -19.80 -14.69
CA ARG A 209 49.97 -19.65 -13.37
C ARG A 209 49.02 -19.10 -12.29
N ALA A 210 47.78 -18.78 -12.64
CA ALA A 210 46.78 -18.21 -11.73
C ALA A 210 45.49 -19.05 -11.73
N PRO A 211 45.50 -20.26 -11.13
CA PRO A 211 44.44 -21.25 -11.27
C PRO A 211 43.06 -20.74 -10.83
N LYS A 212 43.01 -19.95 -9.73
CA LYS A 212 41.76 -19.34 -9.25
C LYS A 212 41.20 -18.27 -10.20
N GLN A 213 42.06 -17.51 -10.89
CA GLN A 213 41.63 -16.51 -11.88
C GLN A 213 41.08 -17.20 -13.14
N ARG A 214 41.75 -18.26 -13.58
CA ARG A 214 41.30 -19.11 -14.69
C ARG A 214 39.96 -19.78 -14.39
N GLN A 215 39.77 -20.28 -13.17
CA GLN A 215 38.51 -20.89 -12.74
C GLN A 215 37.33 -19.91 -12.84
N VAL A 216 37.50 -18.66 -12.40
CA VAL A 216 36.46 -17.62 -12.51
C VAL A 216 36.04 -17.40 -13.97
N LEU A 217 36.99 -17.30 -14.90
CA LEU A 217 36.69 -17.12 -16.31
C LEU A 217 35.98 -18.32 -16.92
N MET A 218 36.42 -19.54 -16.60
CA MET A 218 35.75 -20.76 -17.06
C MET A 218 34.32 -20.85 -16.52
N THR A 219 34.11 -20.56 -15.23
CA THR A 219 32.77 -20.52 -14.63
C THR A 219 31.90 -19.43 -15.28
N LEU A 220 32.44 -18.23 -15.50
CA LEU A 220 31.73 -17.14 -16.16
C LEU A 220 31.32 -17.52 -17.59
N PHE A 221 32.22 -18.15 -18.34
CA PHE A 221 31.95 -18.61 -19.71
C PHE A 221 30.87 -19.71 -19.73
N MET A 222 30.97 -20.72 -18.85
CA MET A 222 29.95 -21.77 -18.74
C MET A 222 28.57 -21.19 -18.40
N LEU A 223 28.50 -20.27 -17.44
CA LEU A 223 27.24 -19.64 -17.04
C LEU A 223 26.64 -18.78 -18.17
N SER A 224 27.47 -18.04 -18.89
CA SER A 224 27.05 -17.19 -20.01
C SER A 224 26.64 -18.00 -21.25
N ALA A 225 27.20 -19.20 -21.43
CA ALA A 225 26.86 -20.11 -22.53
C ALA A 225 25.57 -20.90 -22.27
N GLN A 226 25.27 -21.24 -21.01
CA GLN A 226 24.04 -21.95 -20.64
C GLN A 226 22.81 -21.04 -20.66
N ASP A 227 22.96 -19.83 -20.14
CA ASP A 227 21.89 -18.83 -20.03
C ASP A 227 22.47 -17.49 -20.49
N LYS A 228 21.84 -16.81 -21.47
CA LYS A 228 22.21 -15.44 -21.90
C LYS A 228 21.89 -14.37 -20.82
N LYS A 229 21.83 -14.77 -19.55
CA LYS A 229 21.47 -13.90 -18.43
C LYS A 229 22.72 -13.25 -17.84
N PRO A 230 22.61 -12.00 -17.36
CA PRO A 230 23.66 -11.36 -16.58
C PRO A 230 24.14 -12.21 -15.40
N VAL A 231 25.45 -12.32 -15.19
CA VAL A 231 26.05 -13.12 -14.11
C VAL A 231 26.35 -12.25 -12.87
N GLU A 232 25.63 -12.51 -11.77
CA GLU A 232 25.80 -11.74 -10.52
C GLU A 232 27.16 -12.06 -9.85
N SER A 233 27.85 -11.03 -9.36
CA SER A 233 29.18 -11.15 -8.75
C SER A 233 29.23 -12.11 -7.56
N LEU A 234 28.21 -12.10 -6.68
CA LEU A 234 28.13 -13.01 -5.53
C LEU A 234 27.80 -14.44 -5.95
N PHE A 235 27.04 -14.62 -7.02
CA PHE A 235 26.74 -15.94 -7.57
C PHE A 235 27.99 -16.54 -8.23
N LEU A 236 28.71 -15.73 -9.03
CA LEU A 236 29.97 -16.12 -9.63
C LEU A 236 31.00 -16.52 -8.57
N GLN A 237 31.18 -15.72 -7.51
CA GLN A 237 32.07 -16.04 -6.38
C GLN A 237 31.74 -17.38 -5.75
N ARG A 238 30.46 -17.65 -5.48
CA ARG A 238 30.01 -18.92 -4.91
C ARG A 238 30.25 -20.10 -5.84
N LYS A 239 29.89 -19.98 -7.13
CA LYS A 239 30.04 -21.06 -8.12
C LYS A 239 31.49 -21.34 -8.51
N SER A 240 32.37 -20.33 -8.46
CA SER A 240 33.80 -20.47 -8.73
C SER A 240 34.65 -20.69 -7.48
N GLU A 241 34.02 -20.73 -6.29
CA GLU A 241 34.69 -20.93 -4.99
C GLU A 241 35.84 -19.93 -4.73
N VAL A 242 35.65 -18.67 -5.14
CA VAL A 242 36.64 -17.60 -4.95
C VAL A 242 36.14 -16.46 -4.08
N THR A 243 37.07 -15.71 -3.52
CA THR A 243 36.82 -14.49 -2.76
C THR A 243 36.68 -13.26 -3.67
N ALA A 244 36.04 -12.21 -3.16
CA ALA A 244 35.90 -10.93 -3.86
C ALA A 244 37.23 -10.31 -4.32
N SER A 245 38.34 -10.60 -3.65
CA SER A 245 39.69 -10.14 -4.02
C SER A 245 40.17 -10.69 -5.36
N VAL A 246 39.79 -11.93 -5.72
CA VAL A 246 40.16 -12.53 -7.00
C VAL A 246 39.43 -11.85 -8.15
N LEU A 247 38.14 -11.55 -7.98
CA LEU A 247 37.38 -10.77 -8.95
C LEU A 247 37.95 -9.36 -9.08
N LYS A 248 38.27 -8.69 -7.97
CA LYS A 248 38.86 -7.34 -7.98
C LYS A 248 40.19 -7.32 -8.73
N SER A 249 41.02 -8.36 -8.58
CA SER A 249 42.27 -8.47 -9.34
C SER A 249 42.05 -8.63 -10.85
N LEU A 250 41.04 -9.39 -11.26
CA LEU A 250 40.67 -9.54 -12.68
C LEU A 250 40.08 -8.25 -13.26
N ILE A 251 39.30 -7.49 -12.47
CA ILE A 251 38.78 -6.18 -12.86
C ILE A 251 39.91 -5.16 -13.00
N ASN A 252 40.81 -5.09 -12.03
CA ASN A 252 41.98 -4.19 -12.09
C ASN A 252 42.92 -4.49 -13.25
N LYS A 253 42.94 -5.74 -13.74
CA LYS A 253 43.70 -6.17 -14.93
C LYS A 253 42.98 -5.85 -16.25
N GLY A 254 41.79 -5.26 -16.22
CA GLY A 254 40.98 -4.99 -17.41
C GLY A 254 40.35 -6.24 -18.05
N ILE A 255 40.45 -7.40 -17.39
CA ILE A 255 39.96 -8.68 -17.94
C ILE A 255 38.44 -8.78 -17.75
N LEU A 256 37.95 -8.34 -16.59
CA LEU A 256 36.53 -8.31 -16.25
C LEU A 256 36.05 -6.88 -16.09
N GLU A 257 34.83 -6.61 -16.50
CA GLU A 257 34.13 -5.36 -16.24
C GLU A 257 33.02 -5.61 -15.22
N GLU A 258 32.90 -4.70 -14.25
CA GLU A 258 31.75 -4.66 -13.36
C GLU A 258 30.74 -3.62 -13.85
N TYR A 259 29.47 -3.99 -13.77
CA TYR A 259 28.37 -3.08 -14.03
C TYR A 259 27.25 -3.37 -13.03
N PHE A 260 26.39 -2.38 -12.83
CA PHE A 260 25.33 -2.44 -11.83
C PHE A 260 23.99 -2.51 -12.52
N ILE A 261 23.21 -3.54 -12.20
CA ILE A 261 21.82 -3.64 -12.65
C ILE A 261 20.92 -3.33 -11.47
N GLN A 262 19.99 -2.41 -11.66
CA GLN A 262 18.92 -2.19 -10.70
C GLN A 262 17.99 -3.40 -10.65
N LYS A 263 17.87 -3.98 -9.47
CA LYS A 263 16.99 -5.13 -9.20
C LYS A 263 16.00 -4.77 -8.11
N ASP A 264 14.78 -5.25 -8.25
CA ASP A 264 13.78 -5.09 -7.20
C ASP A 264 14.17 -5.90 -5.97
N ARG A 265 13.64 -5.49 -4.82
CA ARG A 265 13.89 -6.16 -3.54
C ARG A 265 13.15 -7.49 -3.44
N ILE A 266 12.02 -7.61 -4.12
CA ILE A 266 11.17 -8.81 -4.13
C ILE A 266 11.35 -9.51 -5.48
N GLU A 267 11.99 -10.68 -5.44
CA GLU A 267 12.10 -11.59 -6.59
C GLU A 267 11.38 -12.89 -6.24
N TYR A 268 10.64 -13.46 -7.20
CA TYR A 268 10.10 -14.80 -7.08
C TYR A 268 11.21 -15.81 -7.37
N ASP A 269 11.52 -16.69 -6.41
CA ASP A 269 12.71 -17.55 -6.44
C ASP A 269 12.51 -18.89 -7.19
N GLY A 270 11.44 -19.00 -7.98
CA GLY A 270 11.20 -20.13 -8.88
C GLY A 270 10.66 -21.39 -8.18
N GLY A 271 9.37 -21.64 -8.34
CA GLY A 271 8.80 -22.99 -8.32
C GLY A 271 8.11 -23.25 -9.66
N ASP A 272 7.98 -24.52 -10.06
CA ASP A 272 7.17 -24.88 -11.22
C ASP A 272 5.78 -24.27 -11.07
N ASN A 273 5.30 -23.53 -12.09
CA ASN A 273 3.94 -23.04 -12.12
C ASN A 273 3.01 -24.25 -11.96
N SER A 274 2.27 -24.30 -10.87
CA SER A 274 1.31 -25.38 -10.67
C SER A 274 0.18 -25.23 -11.69
N GLU A 275 -0.29 -26.37 -12.21
CA GLU A 275 -1.47 -26.33 -13.09
C GLU A 275 -2.64 -25.71 -12.31
N ILE A 276 -3.31 -24.75 -12.94
CA ILE A 276 -4.52 -24.14 -12.41
C ILE A 276 -5.55 -25.26 -12.24
N LYS A 277 -6.13 -25.33 -11.04
CA LYS A 277 -7.07 -26.39 -10.68
C LYS A 277 -8.30 -26.33 -11.57
N ALA A 278 -8.82 -27.52 -11.91
CA ALA A 278 -10.11 -27.63 -12.58
C ALA A 278 -11.24 -27.08 -11.67
N LEU A 279 -12.18 -26.36 -12.27
CA LEU A 279 -13.36 -25.85 -11.58
C LEU A 279 -14.36 -26.99 -11.37
N SER A 280 -15.17 -26.90 -10.32
CA SER A 280 -16.36 -27.76 -10.19
C SER A 280 -17.47 -27.31 -11.15
N ASN A 281 -18.43 -28.17 -11.46
CA ASN A 281 -19.57 -27.81 -12.32
C ASN A 281 -20.30 -26.53 -11.84
N ASP A 282 -20.51 -26.37 -10.52
CA ASP A 282 -21.14 -25.16 -9.97
C ASP A 282 -20.26 -23.91 -10.16
N GLN A 283 -18.93 -24.06 -10.10
CA GLN A 283 -17.99 -22.96 -10.33
C GLN A 283 -17.89 -22.60 -11.81
N GLU A 284 -17.96 -23.57 -12.73
CA GLU A 284 -18.02 -23.31 -14.17
C GLU A 284 -19.30 -22.58 -14.57
N VAL A 285 -20.45 -22.99 -14.02
CA VAL A 285 -21.72 -22.27 -14.20
C VAL A 285 -21.59 -20.85 -13.70
N ALA A 286 -21.08 -20.64 -12.48
CA ALA A 286 -20.88 -19.30 -11.93
C ALA A 286 -19.92 -18.45 -12.79
N LEU A 287 -18.84 -19.04 -13.31
CA LEU A 287 -17.91 -18.37 -14.21
C LEU A 287 -18.61 -17.90 -15.50
N ASN A 288 -19.41 -18.76 -16.12
CA ASN A 288 -20.16 -18.42 -17.33
C ASN A 288 -21.22 -17.34 -17.06
N GLU A 289 -21.95 -17.43 -15.95
CA GLU A 289 -22.91 -16.40 -15.53
C GLU A 289 -22.22 -15.04 -15.27
N ILE A 290 -21.00 -15.04 -14.71
CA ILE A 290 -20.21 -13.80 -14.54
C ILE A 290 -19.87 -13.21 -15.91
N LYS A 291 -19.43 -14.02 -16.87
CA LYS A 291 -19.08 -13.56 -18.22
C LYS A 291 -20.31 -12.98 -18.94
N ASP A 292 -21.45 -13.66 -18.87
CA ASP A 292 -22.71 -13.19 -19.44
C ASP A 292 -23.18 -11.90 -18.77
N SER A 293 -23.00 -11.79 -17.45
CA SER A 293 -23.28 -10.55 -16.71
C SER A 293 -22.40 -9.40 -17.19
N PHE A 294 -21.09 -9.64 -17.41
CA PHE A 294 -20.15 -8.61 -17.89
C PHE A 294 -20.45 -8.09 -19.30
N GLN A 295 -21.19 -8.83 -20.12
CA GLN A 295 -21.69 -8.31 -21.40
C GLN A 295 -22.77 -7.23 -21.23
N LYS A 296 -23.54 -7.30 -20.13
CA LYS A 296 -24.72 -6.45 -19.89
C LYS A 296 -24.49 -5.38 -18.82
N LYS A 297 -23.55 -5.61 -17.92
CA LYS A 297 -23.27 -4.81 -16.72
C LYS A 297 -21.76 -4.66 -16.54
N ASP A 298 -21.36 -3.58 -15.89
CA ASP A 298 -19.94 -3.34 -15.56
C ASP A 298 -19.53 -3.98 -14.23
N ILE A 299 -20.52 -4.22 -13.36
CA ILE A 299 -20.33 -4.65 -11.97
C ILE A 299 -21.11 -5.95 -11.77
N THR A 300 -20.45 -6.97 -11.24
CA THR A 300 -21.09 -8.24 -10.86
C THR A 300 -20.75 -8.58 -9.42
N LEU A 301 -21.78 -8.89 -8.62
CA LEU A 301 -21.64 -9.43 -7.27
C LEU A 301 -21.68 -10.97 -7.33
N LEU A 302 -20.58 -11.61 -6.94
CA LEU A 302 -20.49 -13.05 -6.70
C LEU A 302 -20.80 -13.33 -5.22
N HIS A 303 -22.04 -13.74 -4.96
CA HIS A 303 -22.48 -14.19 -3.65
C HIS A 303 -22.20 -15.69 -3.50
N GLY A 304 -21.07 -16.02 -2.88
CA GLY A 304 -20.62 -17.41 -2.72
C GLY A 304 -20.40 -17.77 -1.26
N VAL A 305 -21.08 -18.82 -0.77
CA VAL A 305 -20.97 -19.27 0.64
C VAL A 305 -19.51 -19.53 1.03
N THR A 306 -19.19 -19.47 2.33
CA THR A 306 -17.83 -19.75 2.81
C THR A 306 -17.36 -21.12 2.32
N SER A 307 -16.09 -21.19 1.91
CA SER A 307 -15.49 -22.39 1.30
C SER A 307 -16.11 -22.86 -0.02
N SER A 308 -16.89 -22.03 -0.74
CA SER A 308 -17.37 -22.34 -2.10
C SER A 308 -16.27 -22.33 -3.19
N GLY A 309 -15.09 -21.82 -2.86
CA GLY A 309 -13.97 -21.73 -3.80
C GLY A 309 -14.03 -20.54 -4.76
N LYS A 310 -14.61 -19.40 -4.32
CA LYS A 310 -14.63 -18.14 -5.10
C LYS A 310 -13.27 -17.78 -5.72
N THR A 311 -12.19 -17.99 -4.98
CA THR A 311 -10.81 -17.72 -5.42
C THR A 311 -10.43 -18.47 -6.71
N GLU A 312 -10.91 -19.71 -6.92
CA GLU A 312 -10.61 -20.45 -8.15
C GLU A 312 -11.30 -19.83 -9.37
N VAL A 313 -12.52 -19.32 -9.19
CA VAL A 313 -13.24 -18.55 -10.22
C VAL A 313 -12.47 -17.27 -10.57
N TYR A 314 -11.91 -16.59 -9.56
CA TYR A 314 -11.07 -15.40 -9.79
C TYR A 314 -9.82 -15.74 -10.58
N VAL A 315 -9.12 -16.82 -10.22
CA VAL A 315 -7.91 -17.29 -10.90
C VAL A 315 -8.18 -17.55 -12.38
N GLN A 316 -9.32 -18.18 -12.71
CA GLN A 316 -9.69 -18.44 -14.09
C GLN A 316 -9.98 -17.16 -14.89
N LEU A 317 -10.68 -16.19 -14.30
CA LEU A 317 -10.91 -14.87 -14.93
C LEU A 317 -9.60 -14.12 -15.16
N ILE A 318 -8.71 -14.13 -14.16
CA ILE A 318 -7.40 -13.47 -14.24
C ILE A 318 -6.54 -14.10 -15.37
N LYS A 319 -6.56 -15.43 -15.48
CA LYS A 319 -5.80 -16.18 -16.50
C LYS A 319 -6.11 -15.71 -17.92
N GLU A 320 -7.39 -15.47 -18.23
CA GLU A 320 -7.85 -15.02 -19.55
C GLU A 320 -7.36 -13.60 -19.90
N LEU A 321 -7.17 -12.73 -18.90
CA LEU A 321 -6.73 -11.35 -19.11
C LEU A 321 -5.20 -11.22 -19.21
N ILE A 322 -4.48 -12.13 -18.57
CA ILE A 322 -3.01 -12.15 -18.59
C ILE A 322 -2.47 -12.49 -19.98
N SER A 323 -3.15 -13.36 -20.74
CA SER A 323 -2.77 -13.65 -22.13
C SER A 323 -2.86 -12.42 -23.02
N GLU A 324 -3.75 -11.48 -22.71
CA GLU A 324 -3.92 -10.19 -23.39
C GLU A 324 -2.97 -9.08 -22.87
N ARG A 325 -2.06 -9.40 -21.95
CA ARG A 325 -1.16 -8.44 -21.27
C ARG A 325 -1.90 -7.30 -20.55
N LYS A 326 -3.13 -7.55 -20.09
CA LYS A 326 -3.88 -6.62 -19.25
C LYS A 326 -3.44 -6.73 -17.80
N GLN A 327 -3.52 -5.60 -17.09
CA GLN A 327 -3.29 -5.53 -15.65
C GLN A 327 -4.57 -5.93 -14.91
N VAL A 328 -4.45 -6.63 -13.79
CA VAL A 328 -5.57 -6.97 -12.92
C VAL A 328 -5.29 -6.46 -11.52
N LEU A 329 -6.25 -5.74 -10.94
CA LEU A 329 -6.21 -5.34 -9.55
C LEU A 329 -7.05 -6.30 -8.70
N TYR A 330 -6.40 -7.09 -7.85
CA TYR A 330 -7.05 -7.98 -6.91
C TYR A 330 -6.95 -7.39 -5.49
N MET A 331 -8.03 -6.77 -5.05
CA MET A 331 -8.17 -6.13 -3.74
C MET A 331 -8.68 -7.11 -2.69
N LEU A 332 -8.03 -7.10 -1.52
CA LEU A 332 -8.38 -7.88 -0.35
C LEU A 332 -8.34 -6.99 0.90
N PRO A 333 -9.07 -7.33 1.97
CA PRO A 333 -8.88 -6.71 3.28
C PRO A 333 -7.42 -6.85 3.74
N GLU A 334 -6.89 -5.85 4.43
CA GLU A 334 -5.47 -5.85 4.83
C GLU A 334 -5.10 -7.06 5.71
N ILE A 335 -6.07 -7.58 6.49
CA ILE A 335 -5.92 -8.78 7.31
C ILE A 335 -5.95 -10.09 6.50
N ALA A 336 -6.58 -10.10 5.33
CA ALA A 336 -6.72 -11.26 4.47
C ALA A 336 -5.53 -11.43 3.52
N LEU A 337 -4.75 -10.35 3.34
CA LEU A 337 -3.50 -10.33 2.58
C LEU A 337 -2.39 -11.06 3.37
N THR A 338 -2.55 -12.38 3.46
CA THR A 338 -1.63 -13.29 4.15
C THR A 338 -0.56 -13.79 3.19
N THR A 339 0.60 -14.13 3.73
CA THR A 339 1.67 -14.79 2.96
C THR A 339 1.17 -16.08 2.31
N GLN A 340 0.28 -16.82 2.96
CA GLN A 340 -0.31 -18.05 2.41
C GLN A 340 -1.12 -17.81 1.13
N LEU A 341 -1.98 -16.78 1.11
CA LEU A 341 -2.76 -16.45 -0.10
C LEU A 341 -1.85 -15.97 -1.23
N ILE A 342 -0.87 -15.12 -0.91
CA ILE A 342 0.12 -14.62 -1.87
C ILE A 342 0.90 -15.79 -2.47
N SER A 343 1.46 -16.68 -1.63
CA SER A 343 2.22 -17.84 -2.08
C SER A 343 1.39 -18.78 -2.94
N ARG A 344 0.11 -18.98 -2.61
CA ARG A 344 -0.81 -19.76 -3.45
C ARG A 344 -1.03 -19.12 -4.82
N LEU A 345 -1.22 -17.81 -4.89
CA LEU A 345 -1.40 -17.11 -6.17
C LEU A 345 -0.09 -17.08 -6.98
N GLN A 346 1.06 -16.95 -6.31
CA GLN A 346 2.39 -17.06 -6.92
C GLN A 346 2.65 -18.43 -7.54
N GLN A 347 2.07 -19.52 -7.01
CA GLN A 347 2.16 -20.83 -7.65
C GLN A 347 1.42 -20.86 -9.01
N TYR A 348 0.34 -20.10 -9.18
CA TYR A 348 -0.41 -20.06 -10.44
C TYR A 348 0.15 -19.08 -11.47
N PHE A 349 0.66 -17.93 -11.01
CA PHE A 349 1.02 -16.82 -11.89
C PHE A 349 2.50 -16.45 -11.86
N GLY A 350 3.29 -17.10 -11.00
CA GLY A 350 4.74 -16.94 -10.90
C GLY A 350 5.15 -15.50 -10.65
N GLU A 351 6.10 -15.02 -11.46
CA GLU A 351 6.69 -13.69 -11.36
C GLU A 351 5.73 -12.54 -11.72
N LYS A 352 4.54 -12.82 -12.26
CA LYS A 352 3.59 -11.79 -12.74
C LYS A 352 2.90 -10.99 -11.64
N ILE A 353 3.05 -11.42 -10.39
CA ILE A 353 2.39 -10.85 -9.23
C ILE A 353 3.27 -9.80 -8.56
N SER A 354 2.67 -8.64 -8.31
CA SER A 354 3.17 -7.62 -7.40
C SER A 354 2.20 -7.45 -6.23
N VAL A 355 2.73 -7.18 -5.04
CA VAL A 355 1.94 -7.00 -3.82
C VAL A 355 2.06 -5.55 -3.33
N TYR A 356 0.94 -4.92 -2.95
CA TYR A 356 0.93 -3.51 -2.54
C TYR A 356 0.05 -3.24 -1.30
N HIS A 357 0.68 -2.93 -0.17
CA HIS A 357 0.00 -2.51 1.06
C HIS A 357 0.92 -1.70 1.99
N SER A 358 0.35 -1.20 3.09
CA SER A 358 0.96 -0.33 4.10
C SER A 358 2.23 -0.91 4.76
N LYS A 359 2.33 -2.23 4.94
CA LYS A 359 3.45 -2.89 5.62
C LYS A 359 4.70 -3.04 4.75
N TYR A 360 4.59 -2.76 3.45
CA TYR A 360 5.74 -2.77 2.54
C TYR A 360 6.58 -1.51 2.74
N SER A 361 7.90 -1.66 2.63
CA SER A 361 8.83 -0.54 2.75
C SER A 361 8.54 0.52 1.69
N VAL A 362 8.97 1.75 1.96
CA VAL A 362 8.81 2.86 1.01
C VAL A 362 9.44 2.52 -0.34
N ASN A 363 10.59 1.86 -0.34
CA ASN A 363 11.29 1.47 -1.55
C ASN A 363 10.56 0.40 -2.36
N GLU A 364 10.01 -0.63 -1.71
CA GLU A 364 9.21 -1.67 -2.39
C GLU A 364 7.94 -1.07 -3.00
N ARG A 365 7.29 -0.12 -2.31
CA ARG A 365 6.13 0.59 -2.86
C ARG A 365 6.48 1.42 -4.09
N VAL A 366 7.65 2.07 -4.11
CA VAL A 366 8.15 2.79 -5.29
C VAL A 366 8.45 1.83 -6.45
N GLU A 367 9.07 0.68 -6.18
CA GLU A 367 9.35 -0.35 -7.19
C GLU A 367 8.05 -0.86 -7.83
N VAL A 368 7.06 -1.24 -7.02
CA VAL A 368 5.74 -1.67 -7.52
C VAL A 368 5.06 -0.56 -8.31
N TRP A 369 5.10 0.70 -7.83
CA TRP A 369 4.55 1.84 -8.55
C TRP A 369 5.14 1.97 -9.96
N LYS A 370 6.48 1.95 -10.08
CA LYS A 370 7.17 2.01 -11.37
C LYS A 370 6.84 0.80 -12.26
N ASN A 371 6.79 -0.39 -11.68
CA ASN A 371 6.46 -1.60 -12.44
C ASN A 371 5.03 -1.56 -13.02
N VAL A 372 4.07 -1.03 -12.27
CA VAL A 372 2.68 -0.85 -12.74
C VAL A 372 2.61 0.23 -13.82
N LEU A 373 3.29 1.36 -13.62
CA LEU A 373 3.35 2.47 -14.56
C LEU A 373 3.92 2.04 -15.92
N GLU A 374 5.05 1.32 -15.89
CA GLU A 374 5.75 0.81 -17.06
C GLU A 374 5.13 -0.48 -17.63
N ASN A 375 4.01 -0.94 -17.06
CA ASN A 375 3.31 -2.18 -17.41
C ASN A 375 4.25 -3.40 -17.55
N LYS A 376 5.15 -3.58 -16.58
CA LYS A 376 6.11 -4.68 -16.60
C LYS A 376 5.41 -6.03 -16.44
N PRO A 377 5.94 -7.12 -17.03
CA PRO A 377 5.38 -8.47 -16.87
C PRO A 377 5.17 -8.88 -15.41
N LYS A 378 6.07 -8.44 -14.50
CA LYS A 378 6.00 -8.71 -13.06
C LYS A 378 4.93 -7.94 -12.27
N ALA A 379 4.23 -7.01 -12.92
CA ALA A 379 3.15 -6.21 -12.36
C ALA A 379 1.88 -6.30 -13.23
N GLN A 380 1.61 -7.49 -13.77
CA GLN A 380 0.35 -7.78 -14.45
C GLN A 380 -0.77 -8.08 -13.45
N ILE A 381 -0.46 -8.66 -12.29
CA ILE A 381 -1.45 -8.89 -11.23
C ILE A 381 -0.99 -8.14 -9.99
N ILE A 382 -1.82 -7.22 -9.52
CA ILE A 382 -1.56 -6.44 -8.32
C ILE A 382 -2.47 -7.00 -7.24
N ILE A 383 -1.88 -7.63 -6.24
CA ILE A 383 -2.59 -8.05 -5.03
C ILE A 383 -2.42 -6.93 -4.00
N GLY A 384 -3.51 -6.30 -3.57
CA GLY A 384 -3.39 -5.12 -2.73
C GLY A 384 -4.48 -4.92 -1.72
N ALA A 385 -4.16 -4.13 -0.70
CA ALA A 385 -5.15 -3.58 0.22
C ALA A 385 -5.82 -2.34 -0.39
N ARG A 386 -6.62 -1.61 0.40
CA ARG A 386 -7.29 -0.36 -0.03
C ARG A 386 -6.41 0.60 -0.83
N SER A 387 -5.16 0.86 -0.41
CA SER A 387 -4.28 1.86 -1.03
C SER A 387 -3.83 1.49 -2.44
N SER A 388 -4.01 0.25 -2.86
CA SER A 388 -3.66 -0.20 -4.22
C SER A 388 -4.50 0.46 -5.31
N LEU A 389 -5.67 1.04 -4.97
CA LEU A 389 -6.48 1.78 -5.96
C LEU A 389 -5.76 3.00 -6.55
N PHE A 390 -4.75 3.51 -5.86
CA PHE A 390 -4.01 4.69 -6.27
C PHE A 390 -2.88 4.38 -7.24
N LEU A 391 -2.61 3.10 -7.54
CA LEU A 391 -1.52 2.73 -8.44
C LEU A 391 -1.75 3.21 -9.88
N PRO A 392 -0.67 3.46 -10.64
CA PRO A 392 -0.72 4.08 -11.97
C PRO A 392 -1.08 3.09 -13.08
N PHE A 393 -2.26 2.48 -13.00
CA PHE A 393 -2.73 1.55 -14.03
C PHE A 393 -2.87 2.27 -15.38
N SER A 394 -2.44 1.61 -16.45
CA SER A 394 -2.58 2.11 -17.82
C SER A 394 -3.41 1.17 -18.70
N ASN A 395 -3.42 -0.13 -18.40
CA ASN A 395 -4.15 -1.16 -19.15
C ASN A 395 -4.93 -2.11 -18.21
N LEU A 396 -5.77 -1.54 -17.35
CA LEU A 396 -6.52 -2.30 -16.33
C LEU A 396 -7.67 -3.10 -16.96
N GLY A 397 -7.56 -4.42 -16.96
CA GLY A 397 -8.52 -5.35 -17.59
C GLY A 397 -9.58 -5.93 -16.65
N LEU A 398 -9.37 -5.88 -15.35
CA LEU A 398 -10.34 -6.30 -14.34
C LEU A 398 -9.95 -5.76 -12.97
N ILE A 399 -10.97 -5.46 -12.16
CA ILE A 399 -10.82 -5.27 -10.72
C ILE A 399 -11.61 -6.36 -9.99
N ILE A 400 -10.98 -7.02 -9.02
CA ILE A 400 -11.63 -7.98 -8.13
C ILE A 400 -11.56 -7.41 -6.72
N VAL A 401 -12.70 -7.29 -6.06
CA VAL A 401 -12.79 -6.89 -4.64
C VAL A 401 -13.33 -8.09 -3.87
N ASP A 402 -12.44 -8.84 -3.22
CA ASP A 402 -12.85 -9.99 -2.41
C ASP A 402 -13.13 -9.58 -0.96
N GLU A 403 -14.07 -10.30 -0.35
CA GLU A 403 -14.69 -9.92 0.93
C GLU A 403 -15.14 -8.45 0.93
N GLU A 404 -15.87 -8.03 -0.10
CA GLU A 404 -16.26 -6.62 -0.36
C GLU A 404 -17.00 -5.94 0.81
N HIS A 405 -17.63 -6.75 1.67
CA HIS A 405 -18.37 -6.30 2.84
C HIS A 405 -17.48 -5.80 3.98
N GLU A 406 -16.17 -6.04 3.89
CA GLU A 406 -15.26 -5.79 4.99
C GLU A 406 -15.01 -4.27 5.19
N THR A 407 -15.09 -3.85 6.46
CA THR A 407 -15.07 -2.43 6.85
C THR A 407 -13.73 -1.72 6.70
N THR A 408 -12.60 -2.44 6.67
CA THR A 408 -11.26 -1.86 6.46
C THR A 408 -11.08 -1.24 5.08
N PHE A 409 -11.95 -1.56 4.10
CA PHE A 409 -12.03 -0.83 2.84
C PHE A 409 -12.42 0.65 3.04
N LYS A 410 -13.02 1.03 4.16
CA LYS A 410 -13.25 2.43 4.53
C LYS A 410 -12.02 3.02 5.22
N GLN A 411 -11.49 4.11 4.67
CA GLN A 411 -10.56 4.98 5.38
C GLN A 411 -11.36 5.89 6.34
N TYR A 412 -10.96 5.95 7.61
CA TYR A 412 -11.59 6.84 8.60
C TYR A 412 -10.77 8.12 8.83
N ASN A 413 -9.45 8.00 9.01
CA ASN A 413 -8.53 9.13 9.14
C ASN A 413 -7.12 8.71 8.68
N PRO A 414 -6.32 9.63 8.13
CA PRO A 414 -6.66 11.01 7.74
C PRO A 414 -7.57 11.06 6.49
N ALA A 415 -7.84 12.27 5.97
CA ALA A 415 -8.41 12.46 4.63
C ALA A 415 -7.63 11.63 3.58
N PRO A 416 -8.28 11.11 2.52
CA PRO A 416 -9.58 11.53 1.97
C PRO A 416 -10.80 10.72 2.48
N ARG A 417 -10.66 9.91 3.54
CA ARG A 417 -11.76 9.11 4.12
C ARG A 417 -12.59 8.31 3.10
N TYR A 418 -11.96 7.91 2.00
CA TYR A 418 -12.61 7.23 0.89
C TYR A 418 -13.04 5.80 1.24
N HIS A 419 -14.01 5.26 0.51
CA HIS A 419 -14.34 3.84 0.55
C HIS A 419 -13.74 3.17 -0.68
N ALA A 420 -12.83 2.23 -0.47
CA ALA A 420 -12.05 1.61 -1.55
C ALA A 420 -12.92 0.82 -2.53
N ARG A 421 -13.91 0.05 -2.05
CA ARG A 421 -14.92 -0.63 -2.91
C ARG A 421 -15.58 0.33 -3.90
N ASP A 422 -16.16 1.43 -3.39
CA ASP A 422 -16.89 2.38 -4.23
C ASP A 422 -15.93 3.14 -5.17
N SER A 423 -14.74 3.48 -4.67
CA SER A 423 -13.70 4.14 -5.46
C SER A 423 -13.13 3.24 -6.55
N ALA A 424 -13.13 1.92 -6.33
CA ALA A 424 -12.75 0.92 -7.33
C ALA A 424 -13.78 0.83 -8.47
N ILE A 425 -15.07 0.99 -8.19
CA ILE A 425 -16.10 1.08 -9.25
C ILE A 425 -15.81 2.27 -10.18
N VAL A 426 -15.45 3.42 -9.60
CA VAL A 426 -15.14 4.61 -10.39
C VAL A 426 -13.83 4.45 -11.15
N LEU A 427 -12.81 3.84 -10.54
CA LEU A 427 -11.57 3.47 -11.23
C LEU A 427 -11.86 2.55 -12.41
N ALA A 428 -12.70 1.52 -12.21
CA ALA A 428 -13.09 0.59 -13.26
C ALA A 428 -13.77 1.30 -14.43
N LYS A 429 -14.68 2.23 -14.13
CA LYS A 429 -15.35 3.06 -15.13
C LYS A 429 -14.38 3.95 -15.92
N LEU A 430 -13.38 4.54 -15.25
CA LEU A 430 -12.36 5.37 -15.91
C LEU A 430 -11.48 4.56 -16.86
N HIS A 431 -11.27 3.28 -16.58
CA HIS A 431 -10.52 2.35 -17.41
C HIS A 431 -11.40 1.51 -18.36
N GLU A 432 -12.70 1.78 -18.44
CA GLU A 432 -13.66 1.01 -19.25
C GLU A 432 -13.60 -0.51 -18.99
N THR A 433 -13.41 -0.86 -17.73
CA THR A 433 -13.16 -2.24 -17.30
C THR A 433 -14.23 -2.76 -16.36
N LYS A 434 -14.23 -4.08 -16.15
CA LYS A 434 -15.23 -4.77 -15.33
C LYS A 434 -14.76 -4.86 -13.88
N ILE A 435 -15.71 -5.00 -12.97
CA ILE A 435 -15.45 -5.25 -11.56
C ILE A 435 -16.25 -6.44 -11.04
N LEU A 436 -15.55 -7.37 -10.40
CA LEU A 436 -16.13 -8.49 -9.67
C LEU A 436 -16.05 -8.22 -8.17
N MET A 437 -17.19 -8.26 -7.49
CA MET A 437 -17.27 -8.16 -6.04
C MET A 437 -17.57 -9.54 -5.45
N GLY A 438 -16.67 -10.04 -4.62
CA GLY A 438 -16.78 -11.34 -3.99
C GLY A 438 -17.17 -11.24 -2.53
N SER A 439 -18.18 -12.00 -2.09
CA SER A 439 -18.49 -12.09 -0.66
C SER A 439 -19.32 -13.32 -0.33
N ALA A 440 -19.09 -13.89 0.85
CA ALA A 440 -20.02 -14.86 1.45
C ALA A 440 -21.17 -14.19 2.20
N THR A 441 -20.95 -12.95 2.66
CA THR A 441 -21.90 -12.13 3.38
C THR A 441 -21.89 -10.74 2.75
N PRO A 442 -22.49 -10.56 1.55
CA PRO A 442 -22.48 -9.28 0.86
C PRO A 442 -22.96 -8.15 1.76
N SER A 443 -22.35 -6.98 1.60
CA SER A 443 -22.84 -5.75 2.22
C SER A 443 -24.27 -5.47 1.77
N LEU A 444 -25.02 -4.79 2.64
CA LEU A 444 -26.40 -4.41 2.32
C LEU A 444 -26.45 -3.52 1.08
N GLU A 445 -25.49 -2.61 0.89
CA GLU A 445 -25.48 -1.73 -0.27
C GLU A 445 -25.22 -2.51 -1.56
N SER A 446 -24.22 -3.39 -1.59
CA SER A 446 -23.90 -4.18 -2.79
C SER A 446 -25.02 -5.16 -3.13
N TYR A 447 -25.61 -5.80 -2.12
CA TYR A 447 -26.73 -6.72 -2.33
C TYR A 447 -27.99 -5.99 -2.82
N PHE A 448 -28.30 -4.83 -2.26
CA PHE A 448 -29.40 -3.97 -2.71
C PHE A 448 -29.21 -3.56 -4.16
N ASN A 449 -28.03 -3.04 -4.54
CA ASN A 449 -27.74 -2.65 -5.92
C ASN A 449 -27.83 -3.84 -6.90
N ALA A 450 -27.46 -5.04 -6.47
CA ALA A 450 -27.61 -6.24 -7.29
C ALA A 450 -29.08 -6.67 -7.43
N LYS A 451 -29.88 -6.56 -6.37
CA LYS A 451 -31.32 -6.85 -6.40
C LYS A 451 -32.12 -5.87 -7.26
N GLU A 452 -31.76 -4.60 -7.24
CA GLU A 452 -32.33 -3.57 -8.12
C GLU A 452 -31.84 -3.66 -9.57
N GLY A 453 -30.97 -4.63 -9.89
CA GLY A 453 -30.43 -4.84 -11.24
C GLY A 453 -29.41 -3.80 -11.68
N LYS A 454 -28.90 -2.95 -10.78
CA LYS A 454 -27.76 -2.06 -11.04
C LYS A 454 -26.48 -2.86 -11.20
N TYR A 455 -26.28 -3.89 -10.37
CA TYR A 455 -25.20 -4.88 -10.51
C TYR A 455 -25.76 -6.20 -11.04
N GLY A 456 -24.93 -7.00 -11.71
CA GLY A 456 -25.21 -8.41 -11.89
C GLY A 456 -25.13 -9.16 -10.57
N LEU A 457 -25.88 -10.26 -10.44
CA LEU A 457 -25.87 -11.12 -9.25
C LEU A 457 -25.65 -12.58 -9.68
N VAL A 458 -24.56 -13.17 -9.22
CA VAL A 458 -24.20 -14.58 -9.45
C VAL A 458 -24.12 -15.27 -8.09
N ASN A 459 -24.74 -16.45 -7.96
CA ASN A 459 -24.80 -17.17 -6.68
C ASN A 459 -24.05 -18.49 -6.74
N LEU A 460 -23.08 -18.68 -5.85
CA LEU A 460 -22.35 -19.93 -5.68
C LEU A 460 -22.70 -20.57 -4.34
N LYS A 461 -23.76 -21.38 -4.34
CA LYS A 461 -24.41 -21.87 -3.10
C LYS A 461 -23.76 -23.10 -2.47
N LYS A 462 -22.99 -23.89 -3.23
CA LYS A 462 -22.38 -25.12 -2.72
C LYS A 462 -20.97 -24.87 -2.18
N ARG A 463 -20.66 -25.47 -1.03
CA ARG A 463 -19.30 -25.52 -0.49
C ARG A 463 -18.45 -26.48 -1.32
N PHE A 464 -17.20 -26.12 -1.55
CA PHE A 464 -16.20 -26.99 -2.13
C PHE A 464 -16.03 -28.23 -1.24
N GLY A 465 -16.03 -29.41 -1.86
CA GLY A 465 -15.93 -30.69 -1.15
C GLY A 465 -17.18 -31.12 -0.37
N ASN A 466 -18.37 -30.56 -0.64
CA ASN A 466 -19.65 -30.94 -0.01
C ASN A 466 -19.67 -30.84 1.53
N VAL A 467 -18.87 -29.96 2.13
CA VAL A 467 -18.88 -29.74 3.58
C VAL A 467 -20.25 -29.21 4.02
N LEU A 468 -20.88 -29.87 5.02
CA LEU A 468 -22.17 -29.47 5.56
C LEU A 468 -22.10 -28.14 6.33
N MET A 469 -23.23 -27.45 6.46
CA MET A 469 -23.36 -26.28 7.33
C MET A 469 -23.40 -26.72 8.80
N PRO A 470 -22.88 -25.91 9.73
CA PRO A 470 -22.98 -26.23 11.16
C PRO A 470 -24.45 -26.23 11.61
N ALA A 471 -24.76 -27.07 12.61
CA ALA A 471 -26.04 -27.00 13.30
C ALA A 471 -26.11 -25.72 14.12
N ILE A 472 -27.26 -25.03 14.07
CA ILE A 472 -27.50 -23.79 14.82
C ILE A 472 -28.59 -24.07 15.85
N GLU A 473 -28.25 -23.87 17.12
CA GLU A 473 -29.17 -23.97 18.25
C GLU A 473 -29.40 -22.58 18.87
N LEU A 474 -30.66 -22.18 19.04
CA LEU A 474 -31.04 -20.92 19.68
C LEU A 474 -31.44 -21.17 21.13
N VAL A 475 -30.74 -20.54 22.07
CA VAL A 475 -31.01 -20.66 23.51
C VAL A 475 -31.69 -19.40 24.04
N ASP A 476 -32.90 -19.54 24.60
CA ASP A 476 -33.62 -18.42 25.21
C ASP A 476 -33.06 -18.08 26.61
N ILE A 477 -32.27 -17.01 26.66
CA ILE A 477 -31.64 -16.52 27.89
C ILE A 477 -32.69 -16.03 28.92
N LYS A 478 -33.85 -15.51 28.49
CA LYS A 478 -34.89 -15.00 29.40
C LYS A 478 -35.48 -16.14 30.22
N GLU A 479 -35.76 -17.27 29.57
CA GLU A 479 -36.25 -18.46 30.25
C GLU A 479 -35.21 -19.02 31.21
N LYS A 480 -33.94 -19.06 30.80
CA LYS A 480 -32.83 -19.54 31.64
C LYS A 480 -32.62 -18.69 32.89
N HIS A 481 -32.78 -17.36 32.81
CA HIS A 481 -32.79 -16.50 34.00
C HIS A 481 -33.96 -16.80 34.91
N ARG A 482 -35.19 -16.88 34.36
CA ARG A 482 -36.40 -17.17 35.14
C ARG A 482 -36.31 -18.50 35.90
N LYS A 483 -35.73 -19.53 35.26
CA LYS A 483 -35.53 -20.87 35.84
C LYS A 483 -34.26 -20.98 36.72
N LYS A 484 -33.49 -19.90 36.89
CA LYS A 484 -32.20 -19.89 37.61
C LYS A 484 -31.18 -20.90 37.07
N GLN A 485 -31.16 -21.10 35.75
CA GLN A 485 -30.27 -22.02 35.03
C GLN A 485 -29.05 -21.33 34.39
N MET A 486 -28.85 -20.04 34.68
CA MET A 486 -27.67 -19.29 34.25
C MET A 486 -26.54 -19.44 35.27
N LYS A 487 -25.31 -19.62 34.80
CA LYS A 487 -24.10 -19.56 35.63
C LYS A 487 -23.23 -18.40 35.17
N GLY A 488 -23.26 -17.31 35.94
CA GLY A 488 -22.64 -16.04 35.52
C GLY A 488 -23.33 -15.52 34.26
N HIS A 489 -22.59 -15.39 33.16
CA HIS A 489 -23.09 -14.90 31.87
C HIS A 489 -23.50 -16.00 30.89
N PHE A 490 -23.35 -17.28 31.26
CA PHE A 490 -23.54 -18.40 30.34
C PHE A 490 -24.76 -19.25 30.74
N SER A 491 -25.47 -19.77 29.74
CA SER A 491 -26.52 -20.77 29.93
C SER A 491 -25.90 -22.13 30.28
N ASP A 492 -26.68 -22.95 30.97
CA ASP A 492 -26.39 -24.37 31.20
C ASP A 492 -26.02 -25.09 29.89
N ARG A 493 -26.82 -24.91 28.83
CA ARG A 493 -26.61 -25.53 27.52
C ARG A 493 -25.28 -25.12 26.88
N LEU A 494 -24.93 -23.83 26.91
CA LEU A 494 -23.64 -23.37 26.36
C LEU A 494 -22.46 -23.94 27.15
N ILE A 495 -22.58 -24.06 28.47
CA ILE A 495 -21.53 -24.67 29.31
C ILE A 495 -21.37 -26.16 29.02
N GLU A 496 -22.46 -26.87 28.80
CA GLU A 496 -22.45 -28.29 28.41
C GLU A 496 -21.70 -28.48 27.09
N GLU A 497 -22.07 -27.74 26.05
CA GLU A 497 -21.40 -27.79 24.73
C GLU A 497 -19.92 -27.39 24.80
N ILE A 498 -19.57 -26.39 25.62
CA ILE A 498 -18.16 -26.03 25.87
C ILE A 498 -17.39 -27.20 26.47
N LYS A 499 -17.98 -27.89 27.45
CA LYS A 499 -17.31 -29.03 28.10
C LYS A 499 -17.14 -30.18 27.15
N GLU A 500 -18.18 -30.54 26.40
CA GLU A 500 -18.13 -31.63 25.42
C GLU A 500 -17.04 -31.37 24.37
N ALA A 501 -16.98 -30.16 23.80
CA ALA A 501 -15.92 -29.77 22.87
C ALA A 501 -14.52 -29.91 23.49
N LEU A 502 -14.34 -29.45 24.74
CA LEU A 502 -13.04 -29.54 25.43
C LEU A 502 -12.67 -30.99 25.81
N GLU A 503 -13.64 -31.81 26.19
CA GLU A 503 -13.45 -33.25 26.47
C GLU A 503 -13.03 -34.01 25.20
N ASN A 504 -13.54 -33.58 24.04
CA ASN A 504 -13.15 -34.09 22.73
C ASN A 504 -11.83 -33.49 22.21
N ASN A 505 -11.10 -32.69 23.01
CA ASN A 505 -9.89 -31.94 22.62
C ASN A 505 -10.10 -30.99 21.42
N GLU A 506 -11.31 -30.46 21.27
CA GLU A 506 -11.65 -29.46 20.26
C GLU A 506 -11.46 -28.04 20.82
N GLN A 507 -11.59 -27.04 19.93
CA GLN A 507 -11.45 -25.63 20.28
C GLN A 507 -12.79 -24.93 20.31
N VAL A 508 -12.99 -24.07 21.31
CA VAL A 508 -14.19 -23.24 21.41
C VAL A 508 -13.85 -21.77 21.17
N ILE A 509 -14.65 -21.12 20.34
CA ILE A 509 -14.56 -19.69 20.06
C ILE A 509 -15.81 -19.00 20.62
N LEU A 510 -15.62 -18.12 21.60
CA LEU A 510 -16.68 -17.29 22.16
C LEU A 510 -16.58 -15.87 21.61
N PHE A 511 -17.62 -15.41 20.93
CA PHE A 511 -17.68 -14.04 20.41
C PHE A 511 -18.31 -13.10 21.44
N GLN A 512 -17.64 -11.96 21.67
CA GLN A 512 -18.15 -10.85 22.47
C GLN A 512 -18.08 -9.57 21.63
N ASN A 513 -19.03 -8.66 21.83
CA ASN A 513 -18.97 -7.33 21.22
C ASN A 513 -17.65 -6.62 21.58
N ARG A 514 -17.06 -5.87 20.64
CA ARG A 514 -15.81 -5.11 20.86
C ARG A 514 -15.95 -4.18 22.08
N ARG A 515 -14.83 -4.00 22.81
CA ARG A 515 -14.75 -3.10 23.99
C ARG A 515 -15.29 -1.70 23.66
N GLY A 516 -16.30 -1.27 24.43
CA GLY A 516 -17.02 -0.01 24.31
C GLY A 516 -18.32 -0.12 25.12
N TYR A 517 -18.81 1.00 25.66
CA TYR A 517 -20.00 1.09 26.51
C TYR A 517 -21.17 0.21 26.05
N SER A 518 -21.88 -0.44 26.99
CA SER A 518 -23.11 -1.19 26.70
C SER A 518 -24.11 -0.27 25.97
N PRO A 519 -24.43 -0.53 24.69
CA PRO A 519 -25.28 0.37 23.91
C PRO A 519 -26.74 0.35 24.38
N VAL A 520 -27.10 -0.65 25.19
CA VAL A 520 -28.46 -0.92 25.66
C VAL A 520 -28.42 -1.31 27.14
N VAL A 521 -29.40 -0.83 27.91
CA VAL A 521 -29.72 -1.31 29.26
C VAL A 521 -30.97 -2.16 29.16
N GLU A 522 -30.91 -3.37 29.69
CA GLU A 522 -32.02 -4.31 29.67
C GLU A 522 -32.36 -4.75 31.10
N CYS A 523 -33.65 -4.79 31.44
CA CYS A 523 -34.11 -5.36 32.70
C CYS A 523 -33.86 -6.87 32.74
N THR A 524 -33.10 -7.36 33.71
CA THR A 524 -32.78 -8.80 33.85
C THR A 524 -33.97 -9.67 34.27
N THR A 525 -35.11 -9.08 34.64
CA THR A 525 -36.33 -9.81 35.00
C THR A 525 -37.31 -9.96 33.85
N CYS A 526 -37.56 -8.88 33.08
CA CYS A 526 -38.56 -8.89 32.00
C CYS A 526 -37.98 -8.72 30.59
N GLY A 527 -36.68 -8.39 30.47
CA GLY A 527 -36.01 -8.19 29.19
C GLY A 527 -36.42 -6.91 28.44
N VAL A 528 -37.05 -5.95 29.14
CA VAL A 528 -37.43 -4.66 28.54
C VAL A 528 -36.24 -3.71 28.59
N SER A 529 -35.97 -3.05 27.46
CA SER A 529 -34.99 -1.97 27.35
C SER A 529 -35.70 -0.61 27.28
N PRO A 530 -35.28 0.42 28.04
CA PRO A 530 -35.89 1.75 28.00
C PRO A 530 -35.90 2.33 26.59
N GLN A 531 -37.08 2.68 26.09
CA GLN A 531 -37.28 3.22 24.74
C GLN A 531 -37.32 4.75 24.76
N CYS A 532 -36.88 5.36 23.66
CA CYS A 532 -37.04 6.79 23.45
C CYS A 532 -38.50 7.10 23.06
N PRO A 533 -39.20 8.01 23.78
CA PRO A 533 -40.58 8.37 23.47
C PRO A 533 -40.74 9.11 22.13
N ASN A 534 -39.63 9.59 21.56
CA ASN A 534 -39.64 10.42 20.34
C ASN A 534 -39.20 9.66 19.08
N CYS A 535 -38.54 8.51 19.20
CA CYS A 535 -37.83 7.88 18.08
C CYS A 535 -38.01 6.36 17.97
N ASP A 536 -38.72 5.72 18.90
CA ASP A 536 -38.93 4.26 18.90
C ASP A 536 -37.61 3.46 18.82
N VAL A 537 -36.58 3.95 19.51
CA VAL A 537 -35.25 3.33 19.62
C VAL A 537 -34.85 3.20 21.09
N SER A 538 -34.08 2.17 21.41
CA SER A 538 -33.55 1.97 22.77
C SER A 538 -32.62 3.12 23.17
N LEU A 539 -32.72 3.55 24.43
CA LEU A 539 -31.82 4.54 25.01
C LEU A 539 -30.46 3.91 25.36
N THR A 540 -29.38 4.65 25.13
CA THR A 540 -28.01 4.24 25.50
C THR A 540 -27.64 4.82 26.84
N TYR A 541 -27.00 4.01 27.70
CA TYR A 541 -26.56 4.45 29.02
C TYR A 541 -25.17 5.10 28.99
N HIS A 542 -25.10 6.32 29.52
CA HIS A 542 -23.87 7.11 29.65
C HIS A 542 -23.46 7.17 31.12
N GLN A 543 -22.69 6.18 31.59
CA GLN A 543 -22.25 6.02 32.99
C GLN A 543 -21.57 7.25 33.58
N TYR A 544 -20.70 7.96 32.84
CA TYR A 544 -20.06 9.19 33.36
C TYR A 544 -21.07 10.27 33.78
N LYS A 545 -22.20 10.35 33.07
CA LYS A 545 -23.28 11.31 33.36
C LYS A 545 -24.47 10.68 34.10
N ASN A 546 -24.40 9.38 34.38
CA ASN A 546 -25.47 8.57 34.95
C ASN A 546 -26.86 8.83 34.31
N GLN A 547 -26.93 8.84 32.98
CA GLN A 547 -28.16 9.14 32.24
C GLN A 547 -28.37 8.19 31.06
N LEU A 548 -29.64 7.98 30.70
CA LEU A 548 -30.05 7.35 29.47
C LEU A 548 -30.20 8.43 28.39
N ARG A 549 -29.65 8.21 27.19
CA ARG A 549 -29.67 9.17 26.08
C ARG A 549 -30.00 8.52 24.75
N CYS A 550 -30.91 9.15 24.01
CA CYS A 550 -31.16 8.84 22.61
C CYS A 550 -30.09 9.53 21.74
N HIS A 551 -29.39 8.76 20.91
CA HIS A 551 -28.42 9.29 19.95
C HIS A 551 -29.05 9.87 18.67
N TYR A 552 -30.36 9.68 18.48
CA TYR A 552 -31.08 10.19 17.31
C TYR A 552 -31.67 11.58 17.56
N CYS A 553 -32.51 11.76 18.60
CA CYS A 553 -33.13 13.06 18.91
C CYS A 553 -32.49 13.81 20.09
N GLY A 554 -31.53 13.21 20.80
CA GLY A 554 -30.91 13.83 21.97
C GLY A 554 -31.75 13.82 23.25
N HIS A 555 -32.94 13.21 23.25
CA HIS A 555 -33.74 12.98 24.46
C HIS A 555 -32.89 12.28 25.53
N HIS A 556 -33.02 12.71 26.78
CA HIS A 556 -32.31 12.13 27.90
C HIS A 556 -33.21 12.05 29.13
N MET A 557 -32.97 11.04 29.95
CA MET A 557 -33.62 10.84 31.25
C MET A 557 -32.63 10.28 32.25
N ALA A 558 -32.92 10.45 33.54
CA ALA A 558 -32.16 9.78 34.60
C ALA A 558 -32.26 8.25 34.44
N MET A 559 -31.21 7.54 34.87
CA MET A 559 -31.23 6.07 34.91
C MET A 559 -32.24 5.55 35.92
#